data_AF-A0A8X6U170-F1
#
_entry.id   AF-A0A8X6U170-F1
#
_cell.length_a   1.000
_cell.length_b   1.000
_cell.length_c   1.000
_cell.angle_alpha   90.00
_cell.angle_beta   90.00
_cell.angle_gamma   90.00
#
_symmetry.space_group_name_H-M   'P 1'
#
loop_
_entity.id
_entity.type
_entity.pdbx_description
1 polymer ?
#
loop_
_entity_poly.entity_id
_entity_poly.type
_entity_poly.pdbx_seq_one_letter_code
_entity_poly.pdbx_strand_id
1 'polypeptide(L)'
;MGSVTVQLHQARSRIAPMKTITIPRRKLMAAAIGVSLFSSVKQALRHSNIKTYFWKILPQYLCREQWSVFVTNRISAVRKLTTLEDGFHISTDQNPADILSRGCGSKQLKKRKWWQGPANYRIEKNNGQSQL
;
A
#
# COMPACT_ATOMS: atom_id res chain seq x y z
N MET A 1 -0.48 -31.00 -1.27
CA MET A 1 0.31 -29.79 -1.61
C MET A 1 -0.69 -28.70 -1.99
N GLY A 2 -0.81 -27.62 -1.21
CA GLY A 2 -1.75 -26.53 -1.52
C GLY A 2 -1.17 -25.57 -2.57
N SER A 3 -1.95 -25.21 -3.59
CA SER A 3 -1.55 -24.21 -4.58
C SER A 3 -2.01 -22.82 -4.13
N VAL A 4 -1.08 -21.88 -3.99
CA VAL A 4 -1.37 -20.47 -3.69
C VAL A 4 -1.34 -19.68 -5.00
N THR A 5 -2.47 -19.09 -5.38
CA THR A 5 -2.58 -18.27 -6.58
C THR A 5 -2.57 -16.78 -6.19
N VAL A 6 -1.80 -15.98 -6.93
CA VAL A 6 -1.72 -14.51 -6.73
C VAL A 6 -2.18 -13.81 -7.99
N GLN A 7 -3.14 -12.89 -7.84
CA GLN A 7 -3.71 -12.12 -8.94
C GLN A 7 -3.76 -10.63 -8.57
N LEU A 8 -3.47 -9.78 -9.55
CA LEU A 8 -3.61 -8.33 -9.43
C LEU A 8 -5.02 -7.93 -9.88
N HIS A 9 -5.82 -7.39 -8.97
CA HIS A 9 -7.16 -6.90 -9.31
C HIS A 9 -7.16 -5.47 -9.87
N GLN A 10 -6.35 -4.58 -9.28
CA GLN A 10 -6.34 -3.18 -9.70
C GLN A 10 -5.02 -2.50 -9.35
N ALA A 11 -4.56 -1.62 -10.23
CA ALA A 11 -3.42 -0.73 -9.99
C ALA A 11 -3.78 0.69 -10.43
N ARG A 12 -3.25 1.69 -9.72
CA ARG A 12 -3.42 3.10 -10.06
C ARG A 12 -2.13 3.85 -9.76
N SER A 13 -1.66 4.62 -10.73
CA SER A 13 -0.52 5.53 -10.59
C SER A 13 -0.97 6.95 -10.92
N ARG A 14 -0.30 7.96 -10.36
CA ARG A 14 -0.52 9.37 -10.69
C ARG A 14 0.83 10.02 -10.93
N ILE A 15 0.90 10.82 -11.98
CA ILE A 15 2.07 11.63 -12.28
C ILE A 15 2.21 12.68 -11.17
N ALA A 16 3.44 12.93 -10.72
CA ALA A 16 3.70 13.95 -9.72
C ALA A 16 3.24 15.33 -10.24
N PRO A 17 2.54 16.14 -9.43
CA PRO A 17 2.15 17.49 -9.83
C PRO A 17 3.38 18.34 -10.21
N MET A 18 3.20 19.24 -11.19
CA MET A 18 4.25 20.20 -11.56
C MET A 18 4.63 21.13 -10.41
N LYS A 19 3.68 21.43 -9.51
CA LYS A 19 3.95 22.17 -8.28
C LYS A 19 4.71 21.28 -7.30
N THR A 20 5.82 21.79 -6.76
CA THR A 20 6.63 21.09 -5.76
C THR A 20 5.78 20.77 -4.53
N ILE A 21 5.61 19.47 -4.28
CA ILE A 21 5.00 18.94 -3.07
C ILE A 21 6.02 18.09 -2.32
N THR A 22 5.99 18.20 -1.00
CA THR A 22 6.92 17.50 -0.12
C THR A 22 6.73 15.98 -0.20
N ILE A 23 7.80 15.23 0.05
CA ILE A 23 7.77 13.74 0.08
C ILE A 23 6.69 13.20 1.04
N PRO A 24 6.51 13.74 2.27
CA PRO A 24 5.45 13.27 3.16
C PRO A 24 4.05 13.47 2.56
N ARG A 25 3.81 14.60 1.90
CA ARG A 25 2.53 14.88 1.22
C ARG A 25 2.29 13.93 0.03
N ARG A 26 3.35 13.57 -0.72
CA ARG A 26 3.26 12.55 -1.78
C ARG A 26 2.84 11.20 -1.21
N LYS A 27 3.48 10.74 -0.14
CA LYS A 27 3.16 9.47 0.53
C LYS A 27 1.71 9.45 1.03
N LEU A 28 1.26 10.55 1.65
CA LEU A 28 -0.12 10.68 2.12
C LEU A 28 -1.16 10.63 1.01
N MET A 29 -0.89 11.27 -0.14
CA MET A 29 -1.79 11.18 -1.28
C MET A 29 -1.80 9.77 -1.88
N ALA A 30 -0.64 9.11 -1.98
CA ALA A 30 -0.56 7.73 -2.45
C ALA A 30 -1.37 6.79 -1.52
N ALA A 31 -1.25 6.96 -0.21
CA ALA A 31 -2.04 6.23 0.78
C ALA A 31 -3.55 6.42 0.59
N ALA A 32 -4.00 7.68 0.48
CA ALA A 32 -5.42 7.97 0.27
C ALA A 32 -5.97 7.33 -1.02
N ILE A 33 -5.18 7.33 -2.09
CA ILE A 33 -5.54 6.66 -3.35
C ILE A 33 -5.60 5.15 -3.17
N GLY A 34 -4.59 4.55 -2.54
CA GLY A 34 -4.53 3.10 -2.33
C GLY A 34 -5.70 2.57 -1.50
N VAL A 35 -6.07 3.30 -0.45
CA VAL A 35 -7.19 2.94 0.42
C VAL A 35 -8.54 3.09 -0.28
N SER A 36 -8.72 4.14 -1.09
CA SER A 36 -9.91 4.28 -1.94
C SER A 36 -10.01 3.17 -2.98
N LEU A 37 -8.89 2.78 -3.60
CA LEU A 37 -8.81 1.66 -4.53
C LEU A 37 -9.23 0.35 -3.85
N PHE A 38 -8.67 0.09 -2.66
CA PHE A 38 -9.01 -1.08 -1.86
C PHE A 38 -10.51 -1.14 -1.55
N SER A 39 -11.11 -0.03 -1.11
CA SER A 39 -12.55 0.03 -0.85
C SER A 39 -13.39 -0.32 -2.09
N SER A 40 -12.99 0.20 -3.26
CA SER A 40 -13.65 -0.13 -4.54
C SER A 40 -13.54 -1.62 -4.88
N VAL A 41 -12.35 -2.22 -4.72
CA VAL A 41 -12.13 -3.65 -4.99
C VAL A 41 -12.92 -4.51 -3.99
N LYS A 42 -12.88 -4.17 -2.70
CA LYS A 42 -13.61 -4.90 -1.65
C LYS A 42 -15.12 -4.90 -1.92
N GLN A 43 -15.67 -3.76 -2.32
CA GLN A 43 -17.08 -3.64 -2.69
C GLN A 43 -17.42 -4.47 -3.94
N ALA A 44 -16.59 -4.39 -4.98
CA ALA A 44 -16.80 -5.13 -6.23
C ALA A 44 -16.77 -6.66 -6.01
N LEU A 45 -15.88 -7.13 -5.15
CA LEU A 45 -15.75 -8.56 -4.83
C LEU A 45 -16.76 -9.06 -3.80
N ARG A 46 -17.59 -8.18 -3.21
CA ARG A 46 -18.60 -8.51 -2.17
C ARG A 46 -18.02 -9.30 -0.98
N HIS A 47 -16.74 -9.14 -0.69
CA HIS A 47 -16.08 -9.89 0.38
C HIS A 47 -15.99 -9.06 1.67
N SER A 48 -16.67 -9.52 2.72
CA SER A 48 -16.64 -8.89 4.04
C SER A 48 -15.45 -9.35 4.91
N ASN A 49 -15.07 -10.64 4.82
CA ASN A 49 -14.19 -11.32 5.79
C ASN A 49 -12.81 -11.74 5.24
N ILE A 50 -12.21 -10.98 4.32
CA ILE A 50 -10.84 -11.26 3.85
C ILE A 50 -9.83 -10.50 4.72
N LYS A 51 -8.86 -11.23 5.28
CA LYS A 51 -7.69 -10.63 5.94
C LYS A 51 -6.99 -9.71 4.94
N THR A 52 -6.94 -8.44 5.27
CA THR A 52 -6.35 -7.40 4.40
C THR A 52 -5.07 -6.92 5.03
N TYR A 53 -4.04 -6.75 4.20
CA TYR A 53 -2.77 -6.21 4.62
C TYR A 53 -2.42 -5.04 3.72
N PHE A 54 -1.84 -4.00 4.31
CA PHE A 54 -1.40 -2.84 3.57
C PHE A 54 0.11 -2.64 3.76
N TRP A 55 0.81 -2.40 2.66
CA TRP A 55 2.26 -2.21 2.68
C TRP A 55 2.62 -0.74 2.46
N LYS A 56 3.44 -0.16 3.35
CA LYS A 56 3.86 1.26 3.32
C LYS A 56 2.71 2.28 3.18
N ILE A 57 1.67 2.23 4.03
CA ILE A 57 0.61 3.25 3.98
C ILE A 57 1.15 4.64 4.36
N LEU A 58 1.69 4.80 5.56
CA LEU A 58 2.10 6.12 6.08
C LEU A 58 3.29 6.00 7.03
N PRO A 59 4.31 6.88 6.94
CA PRO A 59 5.28 7.05 8.02
C PRO A 59 4.59 7.40 9.35
N GLN A 60 5.01 6.77 10.44
CA GLN A 60 4.43 6.99 11.77
C GLN A 60 4.51 8.44 12.26
N TYR A 61 5.52 9.21 11.84
CA TYR A 61 5.63 10.63 12.19
C TYR A 61 4.48 11.48 11.63
N LEU A 62 3.88 11.08 10.49
CA LEU A 62 2.70 11.77 9.95
C LEU A 62 1.47 11.64 10.86
N CYS A 63 1.51 10.80 11.89
CA CYS A 63 0.42 10.66 12.87
C CYS A 63 0.65 11.47 14.16
N ARG A 64 1.79 12.14 14.34
CA ARG A 64 2.20 12.74 15.62
C ARG A 64 2.21 14.28 15.65
N GLU A 65 2.27 14.95 14.49
CA GLU A 65 2.35 16.42 14.44
C GLU A 65 0.98 17.07 14.19
N GLN A 66 0.82 18.34 14.60
CA GLN A 66 -0.30 19.17 14.19
C GLN A 66 -0.13 19.56 12.72
N TRP A 67 -0.97 18.98 11.86
CA TRP A 67 -0.90 19.25 10.43
C TRP A 67 -1.96 20.23 9.96
N SER A 68 -1.71 20.85 8.80
CA SER A 68 -2.73 21.60 8.05
C SER A 68 -4.00 20.77 7.85
N VAL A 69 -5.16 21.44 7.75
CA VAL A 69 -6.49 20.82 7.49
C VAL A 69 -6.45 19.83 6.33
N PHE A 70 -5.70 20.13 5.26
CA PHE A 70 -5.54 19.23 4.12
C PHE A 70 -4.97 17.86 4.52
N VAL A 71 -3.92 17.86 5.33
CA VAL A 71 -3.22 16.64 5.76
C VAL A 71 -4.10 15.86 6.73
N THR A 72 -4.70 16.55 7.70
CA THR A 72 -5.63 15.96 8.67
C THR A 72 -6.80 15.26 7.97
N ASN A 73 -7.43 15.91 7.00
CA ASN A 73 -8.54 15.32 6.24
C ASN A 73 -8.13 14.03 5.50
N ARG A 74 -6.89 13.97 4.97
CA ARG A 74 -6.40 12.78 4.27
C ARG A 74 -6.00 11.66 5.23
N ILE A 75 -5.42 11.98 6.38
CA ILE A 75 -5.15 10.99 7.44
C ILE A 75 -6.47 10.39 7.93
N SER A 76 -7.48 11.22 8.18
CA SER A 76 -8.81 10.75 8.59
C SER A 76 -9.46 9.87 7.53
N ALA A 77 -9.33 10.21 6.24
CA ALA A 77 -9.85 9.38 5.15
C ALA A 77 -9.17 7.99 5.09
N VAL A 78 -7.85 7.94 5.31
CA VAL A 78 -7.11 6.68 5.40
C VAL A 78 -7.60 5.88 6.62
N ARG A 79 -7.62 6.49 7.82
CA ARG A 79 -8.03 5.81 9.07
C ARG A 79 -9.47 5.30 9.07
N LYS A 80 -10.39 5.94 8.33
CA LYS A 80 -11.78 5.47 8.20
C LYS A 80 -11.92 4.11 7.49
N LEU A 81 -10.95 3.75 6.67
CA LEU A 81 -11.02 2.59 5.77
C LEU A 81 -9.95 1.52 6.09
N THR A 82 -8.99 1.84 6.96
CA THR A 82 -7.92 0.95 7.41
C THR A 82 -7.48 1.30 8.82
N THR A 83 -7.19 0.28 9.61
CA THR A 83 -6.44 0.36 10.85
C THR A 83 -4.95 0.46 10.53
N LEU A 84 -4.27 1.49 11.05
CA LEU A 84 -2.83 1.71 10.81
C LEU A 84 -1.95 0.57 11.35
N GLU A 85 -2.51 -0.26 12.24
CA GLU A 85 -1.90 -1.47 12.80
C GLU A 85 -1.68 -2.57 11.75
N ASP A 86 -2.43 -2.55 10.63
CA ASP A 86 -2.27 -3.52 9.52
C ASP A 86 -1.16 -3.13 8.53
N GLY A 87 -0.42 -2.07 8.84
CA GLY A 87 0.62 -1.49 7.99
C GLY A 87 1.98 -2.14 8.21
N PHE A 88 2.43 -3.02 7.31
CA PHE A 88 3.81 -3.52 7.36
C PHE A 88 4.77 -2.55 6.67
N HIS A 89 5.88 -2.26 7.33
CA HIS A 89 7.02 -1.66 6.67
C HIS A 89 7.72 -2.73 5.83
N ILE A 90 7.83 -2.50 4.52
CA ILE A 90 8.61 -3.33 3.61
C ILE A 90 9.78 -2.51 3.07
N SER A 91 10.91 -3.12 2.74
CA SER A 91 12.01 -2.38 2.13
C SER A 91 11.62 -1.84 0.73
N THR A 92 12.30 -0.80 0.27
CA THR A 92 11.98 -0.11 -0.99
C THR A 92 12.12 -1.03 -2.20
N ASP A 93 13.14 -1.88 -2.22
CA ASP A 93 13.41 -2.85 -3.28
C ASP A 93 12.36 -3.98 -3.37
N GLN A 94 11.64 -4.23 -2.28
CA GLN A 94 10.56 -5.21 -2.19
C GLN A 94 9.18 -4.58 -2.42
N ASN A 95 9.06 -3.25 -2.53
CA ASN A 95 7.78 -2.58 -2.73
C ASN A 95 7.42 -2.49 -4.23
N PRO A 96 6.47 -3.28 -4.73
CA PRO A 96 6.06 -3.21 -6.13
C PRO A 96 5.42 -1.87 -6.51
N ALA A 97 4.89 -1.08 -5.55
CA ALA A 97 4.39 0.25 -5.84
C ALA A 97 5.51 1.29 -6.07
N ASP A 98 6.70 1.05 -5.51
CA ASP A 98 7.82 1.98 -5.62
C ASP A 98 8.35 2.05 -7.07
N ILE A 99 8.52 0.90 -7.71
CA ILE A 99 9.01 0.83 -9.10
C ILE A 99 8.06 1.53 -10.09
N LEU A 100 6.75 1.47 -9.84
CA LEU A 100 5.74 2.17 -10.64
C LEU A 100 5.79 3.69 -10.39
N SER A 101 6.07 4.10 -9.15
CA SER A 101 6.08 5.52 -8.78
C SER A 101 7.28 6.31 -9.30
N ARG A 102 8.41 5.64 -9.60
CA ARG A 102 9.64 6.26 -10.10
C ARG A 102 9.72 6.39 -11.62
N GLY A 103 8.80 5.76 -12.34
CA GLY A 103 8.95 5.51 -13.77
C GLY A 103 9.91 4.34 -14.01
N CYS A 104 9.47 3.39 -14.81
CA CYS A 104 10.22 2.16 -15.06
C CYS A 104 9.95 1.68 -16.48
N GLY A 105 11.00 1.23 -17.17
CA GLY A 105 10.87 0.65 -18.50
C GLY A 105 10.10 -0.67 -18.49
N SER A 106 9.42 -0.98 -19.60
CA SER A 106 8.60 -2.20 -19.73
C SER A 106 9.36 -3.50 -19.43
N LYS A 107 10.62 -3.60 -19.85
CA LYS A 107 11.50 -4.77 -19.57
C LYS A 107 11.75 -4.95 -18.07
N GLN A 108 12.00 -3.86 -17.35
CA GLN A 108 12.30 -3.89 -15.93
C GLN A 108 11.06 -4.17 -15.09
N LEU A 109 9.89 -3.67 -15.51
CA LEU A 109 8.58 -4.03 -14.92
C LEU A 109 8.32 -5.55 -15.02
N LYS A 110 8.57 -6.15 -16.20
CA LYS A 110 8.41 -7.60 -16.39
C LYS A 110 9.38 -8.40 -15.50
N LYS A 111 10.66 -8.01 -15.47
CA LYS A 111 11.69 -8.71 -14.66
C LYS A 111 11.35 -8.73 -13.17
N ARG A 112 10.78 -7.65 -12.65
CA ARG A 112 10.42 -7.50 -11.23
C ARG A 112 9.10 -8.16 -10.84
N LYS A 113 8.32 -8.66 -11.82
CA LYS A 113 7.00 -9.29 -11.59
C LYS A 113 6.12 -8.45 -10.66
N TRP A 114 6.04 -7.14 -10.90
CA TRP A 114 5.44 -6.18 -9.96
C TRP A 114 3.99 -6.51 -9.55
N TRP A 115 3.24 -7.24 -10.39
CA TRP A 115 1.88 -7.69 -10.13
C TRP A 115 1.76 -8.88 -9.16
N GLN A 116 2.88 -9.51 -8.78
CA GLN A 116 2.89 -10.67 -7.89
C GLN A 116 3.00 -10.31 -6.40
N GLY A 117 3.16 -9.02 -6.06
CA GLY A 117 3.41 -8.62 -4.67
C GLY A 117 4.79 -9.02 -4.14
N PRO A 118 5.15 -8.62 -2.91
CA PRO A 118 6.41 -9.00 -2.27
C PRO A 118 6.44 -10.51 -1.97
N ALA A 119 7.59 -11.16 -2.23
CA ALA A 119 7.72 -12.61 -2.11
C ALA A 119 7.71 -13.09 -0.65
N ASN A 120 8.25 -12.29 0.28
CA ASN A 120 8.55 -12.75 1.65
C ASN A 120 7.37 -12.62 2.63
N TYR A 121 6.36 -11.80 2.32
CA TYR A 121 5.17 -11.64 3.17
C TYR A 121 4.08 -12.69 2.89
N ARG A 122 4.41 -13.71 2.10
CA ARG A 122 3.49 -14.79 1.74
C ARG A 122 3.35 -15.87 2.83
N ILE A 123 4.17 -15.85 3.90
CA ILE A 123 4.40 -17.06 4.72
C ILE A 123 4.17 -16.90 6.24
N GLU A 124 4.16 -15.70 6.84
CA GLU A 124 4.33 -15.62 8.32
C GLU A 124 3.13 -15.87 9.25
N LYS A 125 1.95 -16.31 8.78
CA LYS A 125 0.85 -16.64 9.72
C LYS A 125 0.27 -18.06 9.62
N ASN A 126 1.06 -19.02 9.15
CA ASN A 126 0.75 -20.44 9.37
C ASN A 126 1.52 -21.08 10.52
N ASN A 127 2.52 -20.41 11.10
CA ASN A 127 3.19 -20.90 12.29
C ASN A 127 2.93 -19.93 13.43
N GLY A 128 1.97 -20.29 14.28
CA GLY A 128 1.79 -19.64 15.56
C GLY A 128 3.02 -19.90 16.44
N GLN A 129 4.01 -19.02 16.36
CA GLN A 129 5.00 -18.87 17.42
C GLN A 129 5.29 -17.39 17.62
N SER A 130 4.87 -16.92 18.80
CA SER A 130 5.49 -15.81 19.50
C SER A 130 7.00 -15.98 19.51
N GLN A 131 7.76 -14.90 19.34
CA GLN A 131 8.73 -14.47 20.35
C GLN A 131 9.31 -13.09 19.99
N LEU A 132 9.17 -12.19 20.98
CA LEU A 132 10.00 -11.05 21.40
C LEU A 132 10.41 -10.02 20.34
#